data_AF-A0A8X6LQS9-F1
#
_entry.id   AF-A0A8X6LQS9-F1
#
_cell.length_a   1.000
_cell.length_b   1.000
_cell.length_c   1.000
_cell.angle_alpha   90.00
_cell.angle_beta   90.00
_cell.angle_gamma   90.00
#
_symmetry.space_group_name_H-M   'P 1'
#
loop_
_entity.id
_entity.type
_entity.pdbx_description
1 polymer ?
#
loop_
_entity_poly.entity_id
_entity_poly.type
_entity_poly.pdbx_seq_one_letter_code
_entity_poly.pdbx_strand_id
1 'polypeptide(L)'
;MSVQDRNNKVKSLNLCFNCLGHHLIKNCVKLNKKCKFCNANHNSLLCNASVPRQVANKTNRNFPSPQSSSGVIHDRSVANSPLQPYTPTTACLYNEVGERSVLLSTAKVKVQNAAGVWVSMIAILDSGSQQSLCSFQAANVLGLKKQDFCATISGVSGSCFSVRKRDFN
;
A
#
# COMPACT_ATOMS: atom_id res chain seq x y z
N MET A 1 15.12 9.54 -1.43
CA MET A 1 14.65 10.41 -2.55
C MET A 1 13.82 11.55 -1.97
N SER A 2 14.27 12.79 -2.15
CA SER A 2 13.59 13.97 -1.60
C SER A 2 12.22 14.20 -2.27
N VAL A 3 11.38 15.08 -1.72
CA VAL A 3 10.13 15.49 -2.39
C VAL A 3 10.43 16.22 -3.71
N GLN A 4 11.53 16.98 -3.75
CA GLN A 4 12.01 17.66 -4.95
C GLN A 4 12.42 16.65 -6.03
N ASP A 5 13.15 15.59 -5.68
CA ASP A 5 13.53 14.54 -6.63
C ASP A 5 12.31 13.83 -7.22
N ARG A 6 11.30 13.54 -6.38
CA ARG A 6 10.01 12.97 -6.80
C ARG A 6 9.30 13.88 -7.80
N ASN A 7 9.21 15.18 -7.48
CA ASN A 7 8.60 16.17 -8.36
C ASN A 7 9.35 16.29 -9.70
N ASN A 8 10.68 16.25 -9.67
CA ASN A 8 11.52 16.30 -10.86
C ASN A 8 11.32 15.05 -11.73
N LYS A 9 11.18 13.86 -11.11
CA LYS A 9 10.91 12.61 -11.83
C LYS A 9 9.53 12.62 -12.49
N VAL A 10 8.50 13.13 -11.80
CA VAL A 10 7.15 13.27 -12.36
C VAL A 10 7.13 14.24 -13.54
N LYS A 11 7.88 15.35 -13.45
CA LYS A 11 8.08 16.30 -14.55
C LYS A 11 8.81 15.66 -15.73
N SER A 12 9.95 15.02 -15.49
CA SER A 12 10.78 14.46 -16.56
C SER A 12 10.11 13.30 -17.28
N LEU A 13 9.25 12.55 -16.59
CA LEU A 13 8.47 11.46 -17.16
C LEU A 13 7.08 11.89 -17.68
N ASN A 14 6.76 13.19 -17.66
CA ASN A 14 5.46 13.74 -18.08
C ASN A 14 4.25 13.04 -17.44
N LEU A 15 4.36 12.70 -16.16
CA LEU A 15 3.30 12.04 -15.41
C LEU A 15 2.33 13.05 -14.80
N CYS A 16 1.08 12.64 -14.67
CA CYS A 16 0.05 13.39 -13.98
C CYS A 16 0.43 13.56 -12.50
N PHE A 17 0.54 14.79 -12.03
CA PHE A 17 0.86 15.08 -10.63
C PHE A 17 -0.17 14.52 -9.64
N ASN A 18 -1.40 14.24 -10.07
CA ASN A 18 -2.47 13.75 -9.20
C ASN A 18 -2.50 12.22 -9.08
N CYS A 19 -2.40 11.50 -10.21
CA CYS A 19 -2.55 10.04 -10.23
C CYS A 19 -1.31 9.28 -10.71
N LEU A 20 -0.25 10.00 -11.12
CA LEU A 20 1.00 9.47 -11.67
C LEU A 20 0.85 8.69 -13.00
N GLY A 21 -0.28 8.85 -13.71
CA GLY A 21 -0.50 8.27 -15.04
C GLY A 21 -0.03 9.17 -16.19
N HIS A 22 0.03 8.64 -17.41
CA HIS A 22 0.49 9.37 -18.60
C HIS A 22 -0.63 10.26 -19.16
N HIS A 23 -0.82 11.44 -18.56
CA HIS A 23 -1.72 12.48 -19.04
C HIS A 23 -1.47 13.79 -18.27
N LEU A 24 -1.96 14.89 -18.82
CA LEU A 24 -2.00 16.16 -18.11
C LEU A 24 -3.05 16.12 -16.99
N ILE A 25 -2.76 16.79 -15.89
CA ILE A 25 -3.67 16.86 -14.73
C ILE A 25 -5.11 17.31 -15.08
N LYS A 26 -5.25 18.14 -16.10
CA LYS A 26 -6.54 18.63 -16.63
C LYS A 26 -7.42 17.50 -17.18
N ASN A 27 -6.80 16.43 -17.69
CA ASN A 27 -7.48 15.27 -18.27
C ASN A 27 -7.58 14.11 -17.26
N CYS A 28 -7.30 14.37 -15.99
CA CYS A 28 -7.25 13.33 -14.98
C CYS A 28 -8.66 12.95 -14.51
N VAL A 29 -9.07 11.70 -14.76
CA VAL A 29 -10.35 11.17 -14.24
C VAL A 29 -10.43 11.12 -12.72
N LYS A 30 -9.29 11.27 -12.02
CA LYS A 30 -9.19 11.22 -10.55
C LYS A 30 -9.11 12.60 -9.90
N LEU A 31 -9.57 13.67 -10.54
CA LEU A 31 -9.56 15.06 -10.00
C LEU A 31 -10.20 15.23 -8.61
N ASN A 32 -11.12 14.33 -8.25
CA ASN A 32 -11.78 14.31 -6.93
C ASN A 32 -10.88 13.73 -5.82
N LYS A 33 -9.80 13.02 -6.17
CA LYS A 33 -8.81 12.55 -5.21
C LYS A 33 -7.88 13.71 -4.87
N LYS A 34 -8.05 14.29 -3.68
CA LYS A 34 -7.22 15.39 -3.19
C LYS A 34 -6.04 14.88 -2.35
N CYS A 35 -5.00 15.68 -2.27
CA CYS A 35 -3.88 15.45 -1.36
C CYS A 35 -4.38 15.46 0.09
N LYS A 36 -3.99 14.45 0.87
CA LYS A 36 -4.40 14.30 2.27
C LYS A 36 -3.84 15.38 3.20
N PHE A 37 -2.78 16.07 2.80
CA PHE A 37 -2.06 17.03 3.66
C PHE A 37 -2.48 18.48 3.42
N CYS A 38 -2.75 18.85 2.15
CA CYS A 38 -3.04 20.24 1.76
C CYS A 38 -4.32 20.40 0.91
N ASN A 39 -5.04 19.30 0.65
CA ASN A 39 -6.28 19.28 -0.12
C ASN A 39 -6.16 19.77 -1.60
N ALA A 40 -4.95 19.90 -2.12
CA ALA A 40 -4.71 20.27 -3.52
C ALA A 40 -4.73 19.04 -4.46
N ASN A 41 -4.80 19.29 -5.78
CA ASN A 41 -4.80 18.25 -6.81
C ASN A 41 -3.38 17.70 -7.07
N HIS A 42 -2.86 16.91 -6.15
CA HIS A 42 -1.65 16.14 -6.36
C HIS A 42 -1.65 14.86 -5.53
N ASN A 43 -0.83 13.89 -5.94
CA ASN A 43 -0.56 12.70 -5.18
C ASN A 43 0.15 13.10 -3.88
N SER A 44 -0.36 12.65 -2.72
CA SER A 44 0.20 12.99 -1.41
C SER A 44 1.72 12.73 -1.29
N LEU A 45 2.28 11.82 -2.09
CA LEU A 45 3.73 11.57 -2.17
C LEU A 45 4.53 12.74 -2.75
N LEU A 46 3.90 13.69 -3.44
CA LEU A 46 4.52 14.90 -4.01
C LEU A 46 4.36 16.12 -3.11
N CYS A 47 3.67 15.96 -1.98
CA CYS A 47 3.39 17.05 -1.07
C CYS A 47 4.64 17.40 -0.25
N ASN A 48 4.92 18.70 -0.13
CA ASN A 48 6.00 19.24 0.70
C ASN A 48 5.53 19.56 2.13
N ALA A 49 4.23 19.41 2.44
CA ALA A 49 3.68 19.66 3.76
C ALA A 49 3.86 18.42 4.64
N SER A 50 4.69 18.54 5.68
CA SER A 50 4.98 17.45 6.63
C SER A 50 3.83 17.13 7.59
N VAL A 51 2.73 17.91 7.60
CA VAL A 51 1.64 17.79 8.59
C VAL A 51 0.29 18.12 7.92
N PRO A 52 -0.83 17.45 8.28
CA PRO A 52 -2.16 17.83 7.81
C PRO A 52 -2.48 19.27 8.25
N ARG A 53 -2.68 20.17 7.28
CA ARG A 53 -3.15 21.52 7.56
C ARG A 53 -4.62 21.43 7.98
N GLN A 54 -4.87 21.36 9.29
CA GLN A 54 -6.17 21.68 9.85
C GLN A 54 -6.56 23.10 9.38
N VAL A 55 -7.82 23.22 9.01
CA VAL A 55 -8.41 24.33 8.27
C VAL A 55 -8.13 25.67 8.96
N ALA A 56 -7.41 26.56 8.30
CA ALA A 56 -7.44 27.99 8.58
C ALA A 56 -7.58 28.78 7.28
N ASN A 57 -8.71 29.48 7.22
CA ASN A 57 -9.25 30.30 6.14
C ASN A 57 -8.33 31.45 5.69
N LYS A 58 -8.40 31.74 4.37
CA LYS A 58 -8.13 33.00 3.65
C LYS A 58 -6.71 33.61 3.81
N THR A 59 -5.95 33.85 2.74
CA THR A 59 -6.25 34.90 1.76
C THR A 59 -5.40 34.77 0.48
N ASN A 60 -6.06 35.12 -0.63
CA ASN A 60 -5.59 35.52 -1.96
C ASN A 60 -4.22 36.23 -1.98
N ARG A 61 -3.31 35.92 -2.93
CA ARG A 61 -2.71 36.85 -3.93
C ARG A 61 -1.90 36.11 -5.02
N ASN A 62 -2.37 36.29 -6.25
CA ASN A 62 -1.70 36.53 -7.55
C ASN A 62 -0.48 35.72 -8.04
N PHE A 63 -0.71 35.17 -9.25
CA PHE A 63 0.22 34.83 -10.35
C PHE A 63 1.35 35.86 -10.61
N PRO A 64 2.47 35.46 -11.27
CA PRO A 64 2.52 35.49 -12.74
C PRO A 64 3.01 34.19 -13.41
N SER A 65 2.41 33.92 -14.57
CA SER A 65 2.86 33.01 -15.64
C SER A 65 4.23 33.43 -16.21
N PRO A 66 4.94 32.54 -16.91
CA PRO A 66 5.18 32.87 -18.31
C PRO A 66 4.86 31.75 -19.31
N GLN A 67 4.44 32.23 -20.46
CA GLN A 67 4.14 31.56 -21.72
C GLN A 67 5.37 30.87 -22.33
N SER A 68 5.14 29.84 -23.15
CA SER A 68 5.81 29.49 -24.44
C SER A 68 5.32 28.08 -24.86
N SER A 69 4.38 27.91 -25.79
CA SER A 69 4.48 27.88 -27.27
C SER A 69 5.17 26.64 -27.89
N SER A 70 4.47 26.07 -28.89
CA SER A 70 4.92 25.15 -29.96
C SER A 70 5.13 23.67 -29.56
N GLY A 71 4.31 22.72 -30.04
CA GLY A 71 4.41 22.07 -31.38
C GLY A 71 5.34 20.86 -31.25
N VAL A 72 4.92 19.59 -31.41
CA VAL A 72 4.71 18.91 -32.70
C VAL A 72 4.06 17.55 -32.41
N ILE A 73 3.14 17.16 -33.29
CA ILE A 73 2.47 15.86 -33.41
C ILE A 73 3.49 14.80 -33.87
N HIS A 74 3.60 13.66 -33.19
CA HIS A 74 4.01 12.42 -33.86
C HIS A 74 3.19 11.23 -33.36
N ASP A 75 2.28 10.83 -34.22
CA ASP A 75 1.59 9.55 -34.23
C ASP A 75 2.59 8.45 -34.62
N ARG A 76 2.47 7.28 -33.97
CA ARG A 76 2.73 5.96 -34.56
C ARG A 76 2.39 4.85 -33.57
N SER A 77 1.24 4.24 -33.85
CA SER A 77 0.78 2.93 -33.40
C SER A 77 1.75 1.79 -33.72
N VAL A 78 1.97 0.87 -32.78
CA VAL A 78 2.04 -0.59 -33.04
C VAL A 78 1.58 -1.33 -31.77
N ALA A 79 0.59 -2.22 -31.95
CA ALA A 79 0.06 -3.12 -30.93
C ALA A 79 1.06 -4.25 -30.61
N ASN A 80 1.11 -4.67 -29.34
CA ASN A 80 1.30 -6.08 -28.96
C ASN A 80 1.00 -6.29 -27.47
N SER A 81 0.26 -7.37 -27.19
CA SER A 81 -0.34 -7.79 -25.90
C SER A 81 0.54 -7.67 -24.66
N PRO A 82 0.00 -7.26 -23.49
CA PRO A 82 0.69 -7.46 -22.23
C PRO A 82 0.30 -8.81 -21.62
N LEU A 83 1.28 -9.72 -21.54
CA LEU A 83 1.34 -10.70 -20.46
C LEU A 83 1.18 -9.97 -19.13
N GLN A 84 0.25 -10.43 -18.28
CA GLN A 84 0.02 -9.82 -16.97
C GLN A 84 1.34 -9.75 -16.17
N PRO A 85 1.82 -8.55 -15.80
CA PRO A 85 2.93 -8.44 -14.88
C PRO A 85 2.45 -8.86 -13.50
N TYR A 86 3.10 -9.85 -12.89
CA TYR A 86 3.01 -10.02 -11.45
C TYR A 86 3.50 -8.71 -10.82
N THR A 87 2.59 -7.92 -10.24
CA THR A 87 2.97 -6.72 -9.51
C THR A 87 3.27 -7.12 -8.08
N PRO A 88 4.53 -7.10 -7.61
CA PRO A 88 4.80 -7.23 -6.18
C PRO A 88 4.13 -6.05 -5.46
N THR A 89 3.16 -6.33 -4.61
CA THR A 89 2.53 -5.31 -3.77
C THR A 89 3.51 -4.93 -2.66
N THR A 90 4.29 -3.88 -2.87
CA THR A 90 5.16 -3.31 -1.85
C THR A 90 4.34 -2.45 -0.90
N ALA A 91 4.25 -2.84 0.39
CA ALA A 91 3.75 -1.96 1.43
C ALA A 91 4.84 -0.92 1.78
N CYS A 92 4.50 0.38 1.77
CA CYS A 92 5.40 1.45 2.21
C CYS A 92 4.79 2.21 3.38
N LEU A 93 5.50 2.25 4.51
CA LEU A 93 5.21 3.14 5.63
C LEU A 93 6.03 4.42 5.49
N TYR A 94 5.41 5.54 5.85
CA TYR A 94 6.08 6.83 6.02
C TYR A 94 6.34 6.98 7.51
N ASN A 95 7.61 6.96 7.92
CA ASN A 95 8.00 7.33 9.28
C ASN A 95 8.50 8.78 9.25
N GLU A 96 8.11 9.58 10.24
CA GLU A 96 8.82 10.82 10.53
C GLU A 96 10.24 10.51 11.02
N VAL A 97 11.15 11.48 10.88
CA VAL A 97 12.56 11.33 11.31
C VAL A 97 12.58 11.03 12.81
N GLY A 98 12.88 9.78 13.17
CA GLY A 98 12.97 9.33 14.57
C GLY A 98 12.13 8.11 14.93
N GLU A 99 11.16 7.70 14.11
CA GLU A 99 10.32 6.53 14.40
C GLU A 99 10.77 5.28 13.65
N ARG A 100 10.98 4.19 14.39
CA ARG A 100 11.41 2.89 13.87
C ARG A 100 10.18 2.02 13.64
N SER A 101 9.62 2.03 12.42
CA SER A 101 8.56 1.08 12.07
C SER A 101 9.15 -0.30 11.74
N VAL A 102 8.67 -1.35 12.40
CA VAL A 102 8.93 -2.74 11.99
C VAL A 102 7.78 -3.18 11.08
N LEU A 103 8.08 -3.40 9.80
CA LEU A 103 7.13 -3.98 8.85
C LEU A 103 7.16 -5.50 8.97
N LEU A 104 6.00 -6.10 9.28
CA LEU A 104 5.86 -7.54 9.25
C LEU A 104 5.59 -7.98 7.81
N SER A 105 6.44 -8.87 7.30
CA SER A 105 6.33 -9.34 5.92
C SER A 105 5.02 -10.11 5.74
N THR A 106 4.26 -9.78 4.70
CA THR A 106 2.97 -10.43 4.40
C THR A 106 3.01 -10.99 2.99
N ALA A 107 2.65 -12.26 2.83
CA ALA A 107 2.70 -12.96 1.55
C ALA A 107 1.38 -13.66 1.23
N LYS A 108 0.98 -13.65 -0.04
CA LYS A 108 -0.08 -14.53 -0.53
C LYS A 108 0.54 -15.88 -0.87
N VAL A 109 0.17 -16.90 -0.11
CA VAL A 109 0.69 -18.26 -0.25
C VAL A 109 -0.36 -19.18 -0.85
N LYS A 110 0.06 -20.24 -1.54
CA LYS A 110 -0.79 -21.38 -1.88
C LYS A 110 -0.49 -22.50 -0.91
N VAL A 111 -1.52 -23.02 -0.25
CA VAL A 111 -1.42 -24.11 0.72
C VAL A 111 -2.35 -25.22 0.28
N GLN A 112 -1.86 -26.46 0.31
CA GLN A 112 -2.67 -27.62 -0.03
C GLN A 112 -3.52 -27.99 1.18
N ASN A 113 -4.83 -28.18 0.98
CA ASN A 113 -5.73 -28.68 2.02
C ASN A 113 -5.67 -30.21 2.12
N ALA A 114 -6.36 -30.78 3.12
CA ALA A 114 -6.41 -32.23 3.35
C ALA A 114 -7.01 -33.04 2.18
N ALA A 115 -7.76 -32.41 1.28
CA ALA A 115 -8.30 -33.03 0.07
C ALA A 115 -7.35 -32.93 -1.13
N GLY A 116 -6.14 -32.40 -0.96
CA GLY A 116 -5.16 -32.23 -2.02
C GLY A 116 -5.35 -30.96 -2.88
N VAL A 117 -6.33 -30.10 -2.55
CA VAL A 117 -6.66 -28.89 -3.31
C VAL A 117 -5.84 -27.70 -2.82
N TRP A 118 -5.30 -26.92 -3.77
CA TRP A 118 -4.55 -25.69 -3.47
C TRP A 118 -5.48 -24.52 -3.16
N VAL A 119 -5.37 -23.98 -1.95
CA VAL A 119 -6.12 -22.81 -1.48
C VAL A 119 -5.16 -21.63 -1.32
N SER A 120 -5.57 -20.44 -1.74
CA SER A 120 -4.77 -19.23 -1.60
C SER A 120 -5.08 -18.52 -0.28
N MET A 121 -4.06 -18.24 0.52
CA MET A 121 -4.19 -17.61 1.84
C MET A 121 -3.19 -16.47 2.01
N ILE A 122 -3.41 -15.61 3.01
CA ILE A 122 -2.45 -14.60 3.43
C ILE A 122 -1.70 -15.13 4.65
N ALA A 123 -0.38 -15.12 4.57
CA ALA A 123 0.51 -15.49 5.66
C ALA A 123 1.34 -14.28 6.10
N ILE A 124 1.59 -14.21 7.40
CA ILE A 124 2.56 -13.31 7.99
C ILE A 124 3.87 -14.08 8.15
N LEU A 125 4.97 -13.53 7.66
CA LEU A 125 6.32 -14.09 7.78
C LEU A 125 7.02 -13.37 8.93
N ASP A 126 7.07 -14.03 10.08
CA ASP A 126 7.57 -13.46 11.33
C ASP A 126 8.71 -14.30 11.90
N SER A 127 9.95 -13.79 11.84
CA SER A 127 11.12 -14.41 12.43
C SER A 127 11.19 -14.27 13.96
N GLY A 128 10.36 -13.41 14.54
CA GLY A 128 10.26 -13.24 16.00
C GLY A 128 9.33 -14.25 16.67
N SER A 129 8.53 -14.99 15.90
CA SER A 129 7.64 -16.03 16.40
C SER A 129 8.37 -17.36 16.59
N GLN A 130 8.23 -17.98 17.77
CA GLN A 130 8.77 -19.33 18.04
C GLN A 130 7.95 -20.45 17.40
N GLN A 131 6.70 -20.17 17.01
CA GLN A 131 5.75 -21.14 16.48
C GLN A 131 4.95 -20.54 15.32
N SER A 132 4.54 -21.38 14.37
CA SER A 132 3.63 -20.99 13.31
C SER A 132 2.19 -21.11 13.78
N LEU A 133 1.43 -20.02 13.68
CA LEU A 133 0.02 -19.99 14.08
C LEU A 133 -0.87 -19.77 12.86
N CYS A 134 -2.07 -20.34 12.91
CA CYS A 134 -3.12 -20.04 11.94
C CYS A 134 -4.43 -19.77 12.68
N SER A 135 -5.34 -19.04 12.04
CA SER A 135 -6.67 -18.85 12.60
C SER A 135 -7.45 -20.16 12.57
N PHE A 136 -8.43 -20.30 13.48
CA PHE A 136 -9.33 -21.45 13.46
C PHE A 136 -10.05 -21.61 12.12
N GLN A 137 -10.40 -20.50 11.48
CA GLN A 137 -10.99 -20.50 10.14
C GLN A 137 -10.03 -21.06 9.08
N ALA A 138 -8.75 -20.70 9.12
CA ALA A 138 -7.75 -21.27 8.22
C ALA A 138 -7.61 -22.79 8.43
N ALA A 139 -7.58 -23.24 9.69
CA ALA A 139 -7.55 -24.67 10.00
C ALA A 139 -8.78 -25.43 9.45
N ASN A 140 -9.98 -24.83 9.52
CA ASN A 140 -11.20 -25.39 8.93
C ASN A 140 -11.11 -25.49 7.41
N VAL A 141 -10.70 -24.40 6.75
CA VAL A 141 -10.55 -24.35 5.28
C VAL A 141 -9.52 -25.38 4.79
N LEU A 142 -8.46 -25.59 5.57
CA LEU A 142 -7.43 -26.57 5.25
C LEU A 142 -7.82 -28.02 5.61
N GLY A 143 -8.91 -28.23 6.36
CA GLY A 143 -9.31 -29.56 6.82
C GLY A 143 -8.31 -30.18 7.81
N LEU A 144 -7.62 -29.36 8.61
CA LEU A 144 -6.62 -29.85 9.56
C LEU A 144 -7.29 -30.60 10.73
N LYS A 145 -6.67 -31.72 11.14
CA LYS A 145 -7.02 -32.40 12.39
C LYS A 145 -6.63 -31.49 13.55
N LYS A 146 -7.59 -31.26 14.46
CA LYS A 146 -7.38 -30.43 15.66
C LYS A 146 -7.13 -31.37 16.82
N GLN A 147 -6.12 -31.05 17.61
CA GLN A 147 -5.83 -31.74 18.85
C GLN A 147 -5.99 -30.76 20.00
N ASP A 148 -6.41 -31.29 21.13
CA ASP A 148 -6.52 -30.50 22.35
C ASP A 148 -5.11 -30.26 22.87
N PHE A 149 -4.78 -28.99 23.09
CA PHE A 149 -3.50 -28.60 23.66
C PHE A 149 -3.73 -27.48 24.67
N CYS A 150 -2.92 -27.47 25.72
CA CYS A 150 -2.86 -26.40 26.69
C CYS A 150 -1.48 -25.78 26.61
N ALA A 151 -1.37 -24.55 26.11
CA ALA A 151 -0.16 -23.77 26.27
C ALA A 151 -0.47 -22.29 26.47
N THR A 152 0.56 -21.59 26.91
CA THR A 152 0.56 -20.15 27.07
C THR A 152 1.27 -19.53 25.87
N ILE A 153 0.60 -18.59 25.21
CA ILE A 153 1.18 -17.79 24.14
C ILE A 153 1.44 -16.39 24.69
N SER A 154 2.69 -15.95 24.64
CA SER A 154 3.10 -14.62 25.09
C SER A 154 3.32 -13.70 23.89
N GLY A 155 2.72 -12.53 23.93
CA GLY A 155 2.89 -11.48 22.92
C GLY A 155 3.98 -10.47 23.30
N VAL A 156 4.35 -9.62 22.33
CA VAL A 156 5.40 -8.61 22.48
C VAL A 156 5.06 -7.54 23.54
N SER A 157 3.78 -7.37 23.88
CA SER A 157 3.30 -6.48 24.94
C SER A 157 3.28 -7.13 26.34
N GLY A 158 3.82 -8.35 26.49
CA GLY A 158 3.76 -9.12 27.74
C GLY A 158 2.40 -9.77 28.00
N SER A 159 1.46 -9.71 27.04
CA SER A 159 0.17 -10.37 27.14
C SER A 159 0.33 -11.89 27.01
N CYS A 160 -0.10 -12.64 28.02
CA CYS A 160 -0.11 -14.11 28.01
C CYS A 160 -1.54 -14.62 27.79
N PHE A 161 -1.74 -15.50 26.82
CA PHE A 161 -3.03 -16.14 26.57
C PHE A 161 -2.89 -17.64 26.77
N SER A 162 -3.70 -18.20 27.67
CA SER A 162 -3.83 -19.65 27.81
C SER A 162 -4.83 -20.15 26.77
N VAL A 163 -4.37 -20.93 25.80
CA VAL A 163 -5.25 -21.54 24.82
C VAL A 163 -5.81 -22.82 25.42
N ARG A 164 -7.12 -22.83 25.67
CA ARG A 164 -7.93 -24.02 25.97
C ARG A 164 -9.09 -24.02 24.98
N LYS A 165 -9.47 -25.20 24.50
CA LYS A 165 -10.65 -25.34 23.64
C LYS A 165 -11.88 -24.83 24.38
N ARG A 166 -12.65 -23.94 23.75
CA ARG A 166 -14.07 -23.78 24.11
C ARG A 166 -14.80 -24.90 23.41
N ASP A 167 -15.51 -25.71 24.18
CA ASP A 167 -16.53 -26.60 23.66
C ASP A 167 -17.58 -25.73 22.96
N PHE A 168 -17.52 -25.68 21.63
CA PHE A 168 -18.64 -25.22 20.84
C PHE A 168 -19.50 -26.45 20.58
N ASN A 169 -20.55 -26.56 21.39
CA ASN A 169 -21.69 -27.45 21.18
C ASN A 169 -22.44 -27.03 19.91
#